data_AF-A0A2L2P5F0-F1
#
_entry.id   AF-A0A2L2P5F0-F1
#
_cell.length_a   1.000
_cell.length_b   1.000
_cell.length_c   1.000
_cell.angle_alpha   90.00
_cell.angle_beta   90.00
_cell.angle_gamma   90.00
#
_symmetry.space_group_name_H-M   'P 1'
#
loop_
_entity.id
_entity.type
_entity.pdbx_description
1 polymer ?
#
loop_
_entity_poly.entity_id
_entity_poly.type
_entity_poly.pdbx_seq_one_letter_code
_entity_poly.pdbx_strand_id
1 'polypeptide(L)' 'ATGVSAPGSGLSEYSEVGYVDDREIVNYNSSSGRMISRARWMEKVDPGYWERNTQNAKGHEAVFRYNVKTL' A
#
# COMPACT_ATOMS: atom_id res chain seq x y z
N ALA A 1 1.44 4.62 5.89
CA ALA A 1 1.72 4.95 4.48
C ALA A 1 3.00 5.76 4.42
N THR A 2 3.81 5.53 3.40
CA THR A 2 5.08 6.23 3.18
C THR A 2 5.11 6.71 1.73
N GLY A 3 5.37 7.99 1.52
CA GLY A 3 5.66 8.57 0.20
C GLY A 3 7.10 9.09 0.19
N VAL A 4 7.81 8.87 -0.91
CA VAL A 4 9.22 9.24 -1.08
C VAL A 4 9.39 10.05 -2.37
N SER A 5 10.01 11.23 -2.28
CA SER A 5 10.22 12.12 -3.45
C SER A 5 11.34 11.64 -4.38
N ALA A 6 12.36 10.98 -3.83
CA ALA A 6 13.47 10.39 -4.57
C ALA A 6 13.74 8.97 -4.08
N PRO A 7 12.96 7.96 -4.54
CA PRO A 7 13.16 6.59 -4.11
C PRO A 7 14.54 6.07 -4.55
N GLY A 8 15.27 5.45 -3.62
CA GLY A 8 16.48 4.71 -3.94
C GLY A 8 16.17 3.43 -4.73
N SER A 9 17.21 2.77 -5.26
CA SER A 9 17.05 1.50 -5.97
C SER A 9 16.31 0.46 -5.11
N GLY A 10 15.22 -0.08 -5.65
CA GLY A 10 14.39 -1.09 -4.98
C GLY A 10 13.28 -0.54 -4.07
N LEU A 11 13.18 0.78 -3.88
CA LEU A 11 12.07 1.40 -3.14
C LEU A 11 10.99 1.90 -4.08
N SER A 12 9.72 1.68 -3.70
CA SER A 12 8.58 2.29 -4.38
C SER A 12 8.39 3.74 -3.93
N GLU A 13 7.94 4.61 -4.84
CA GLU A 13 7.57 6.01 -4.52
C GLU A 13 6.50 6.09 -3.43
N TYR A 14 5.63 5.08 -3.35
CA TYR A 14 4.59 4.99 -2.33
C TYR A 14 4.42 3.55 -1.84
N SER A 15 4.19 3.40 -0.54
CA SER A 15 3.86 2.12 0.09
C SER A 15 2.93 2.25 1.30
N GLU A 16 2.14 1.20 1.52
CA GLU A 16 1.36 1.01 2.75
C GLU A 16 1.65 -0.38 3.30
N VAL A 17 1.81 -0.47 4.62
CA VAL A 17 1.95 -1.74 5.33
C VAL A 17 0.98 -1.72 6.50
N GLY A 18 0.17 -2.76 6.62
CA GLY A 18 -0.78 -2.94 7.71
C GLY A 18 -0.32 -4.02 8.66
N TYR A 19 -0.35 -3.72 9.96
CA TYR A 19 0.03 -4.63 11.03
C TYR A 19 -1.16 -4.92 11.94
N VAL A 20 -1.19 -6.15 12.45
CA VAL A 20 -1.95 -6.52 13.66
C VAL A 20 -0.94 -7.15 14.60
N ASP A 21 -0.86 -6.62 15.82
CA ASP A 21 0.23 -6.89 16.74
C ASP A 21 1.60 -6.62 16.09
N ASP A 22 2.51 -7.59 16.13
CA ASP A 22 3.86 -7.52 15.55
C ASP A 22 3.95 -8.12 14.13
N ARG A 23 2.81 -8.42 13.50
CA ARG A 23 2.76 -9.16 12.23
C ARG A 23 2.20 -8.32 11.11
N GLU A 24 2.94 -8.24 10.01
CA GLU A 24 2.45 -7.67 8.75
C GLU A 24 1.32 -8.56 8.21
N ILE A 25 0.15 -7.97 7.97
CA ILE A 25 -1.03 -8.69 7.48
C ILE A 25 -1.37 -8.33 6.04
N VAL A 26 -1.00 -7.12 5.60
CA VAL A 26 -1.21 -6.62 4.24
C VAL A 26 -0.12 -5.65 3.84
N ASN A 27 0.14 -5.55 2.54
CA ASN A 27 0.87 -4.41 1.99
C ASN A 27 0.40 -3.99 0.61
N TYR A 28 0.71 -2.74 0.28
CA TYR A 28 0.55 -2.12 -1.01
C TYR A 28 1.84 -1.39 -1.36
N ASN A 29 2.21 -1.37 -2.63
CA ASN A 29 3.20 -0.43 -3.14
C ASN A 29 2.87 0.00 -4.56
N SER A 30 3.38 1.16 -4.99
CA SER A 30 3.08 1.71 -6.31
C SER A 30 3.56 0.82 -7.47
N SER A 31 4.53 -0.06 -7.23
CA SER A 31 5.02 -1.02 -8.22
C SER A 31 4.03 -2.18 -8.47
N SER A 32 3.39 -2.68 -7.41
CA SER A 32 2.40 -3.77 -7.50
C SER A 32 1.00 -3.25 -7.84
N GLY A 33 0.67 -2.03 -7.42
CA GLY A 33 -0.62 -1.38 -7.68
C GLY A 33 -1.82 -2.13 -7.10
N ARG A 34 -1.61 -3.03 -6.12
CA ARG A 34 -2.64 -3.86 -5.49
C ARG A 34 -2.36 -4.05 -4.01
N MET A 35 -3.41 -4.13 -3.21
CA MET A 35 -3.33 -4.56 -1.82
C MET A 35 -3.13 -6.08 -1.78
N ILE A 36 -2.08 -6.55 -1.13
CA ILE A 36 -1.64 -7.94 -1.10
C ILE A 36 -1.70 -8.47 0.33
N SER A 37 -2.24 -9.68 0.50
CA SER A 37 -2.22 -10.41 1.77
C SER A 37 -0.79 -10.84 2.15
N ARG A 38 -0.46 -10.71 3.44
CA ARG A 38 0.82 -11.16 4.03
C ARG A 38 0.65 -12.16 5.16
N ALA A 39 -0.58 -12.36 5.62
CA ALA A 39 -0.94 -13.39 6.59
C ALA A 39 -1.89 -14.41 5.98
N ARG A 40 -1.68 -15.70 6.27
CA ARG A 40 -2.49 -16.81 5.71
C ARG A 40 -4.00 -16.67 5.94
N TRP A 41 -4.40 -16.10 7.07
CA TRP A 41 -5.81 -15.91 7.40
C TRP A 41 -6.46 -14.79 6.60
N MET A 42 -5.68 -13.81 6.11
CA MET A 42 -6.17 -12.75 5.24
C MET A 42 -6.50 -13.28 3.84
N GLU A 43 -5.83 -14.32 3.34
CA GLU A 43 -6.10 -14.90 2.00
C GLU A 43 -7.54 -15.38 1.81
N LYS A 44 -8.25 -15.66 2.91
CA LYS A 44 -9.65 -16.13 2.90
C LYS A 44 -10.69 -14.99 2.92
N VAL A 45 -10.24 -13.74 3.00
CA VAL A 45 -11.12 -12.57 3.01
C VAL A 45 -11.73 -12.37 1.62
N ASP A 46 -13.00 -11.95 1.61
CA ASP A 46 -13.79 -11.72 0.40
C ASP A 46 -13.06 -10.87 -0.66
N PRO A 47 -13.14 -11.22 -1.96
CA PRO A 47 -12.50 -10.46 -3.04
C PRO A 47 -12.86 -8.96 -3.07
N GLY A 48 -14.08 -8.59 -2.70
CA GLY A 48 -14.54 -7.20 -2.65
C GLY A 48 -13.80 -6.37 -1.59
N TYR A 49 -13.34 -6.99 -0.50
CA TYR A 49 -12.45 -6.32 0.46
C TYR A 49 -11.13 -5.91 -0.21
N TRP A 50 -10.52 -6.80 -0.99
CA TRP A 50 -9.23 -6.55 -1.65
C TRP A 50 -9.35 -5.48 -2.74
N GLU A 51 -10.44 -5.53 -3.51
CA GLU A 51 -10.72 -4.51 -4.52
C GLU A 51 -10.90 -3.14 -3.87
N ARG A 52 -11.76 -3.03 -2.84
CA ARG A 52 -11.99 -1.77 -2.12
C ARG A 52 -10.71 -1.20 -1.54
N ASN A 53 -9.93 -2.01 -0.83
CA ASN A 53 -8.68 -1.54 -0.22
C ASN A 53 -7.61 -1.19 -1.26
N THR A 54 -7.59 -1.86 -2.41
CA THR A 54 -6.73 -1.47 -3.53
C THR A 54 -7.10 -0.10 -4.08
N GLN A 55 -8.40 0.20 -4.25
CA GLN A 55 -8.85 1.51 -4.72
C GLN A 55 -8.52 2.62 -3.71
N ASN A 56 -8.72 2.36 -2.41
CA ASN A 56 -8.34 3.31 -1.37
C ASN A 56 -6.84 3.62 -1.39
N ALA A 57 -5.99 2.59 -1.48
CA ALA A 57 -4.54 2.75 -1.53
C ALA A 57 -4.09 3.54 -2.78
N LYS A 58 -4.72 3.32 -3.94
CA LYS A 58 -4.48 4.13 -5.15
C LYS A 58 -4.88 5.60 -4.96
N GLY A 59 -5.99 5.85 -4.26
CA GLY A 59 -6.40 7.19 -3.89
C GLY A 59 -5.37 7.89 -3.01
N HIS A 60 -4.89 7.21 -1.96
CA HIS A 60 -3.84 7.75 -1.09
C HIS A 60 -2.52 7.95 -1.84
N GLU A 61 -2.13 7.02 -2.71
CA GLU A 61 -0.94 7.15 -3.55
C GLU A 61 -0.96 8.45 -4.36
N ALA A 62 -2.09 8.78 -4.99
CA ALA A 62 -2.23 10.03 -5.75
C ALA A 62 -2.06 11.26 -4.86
N VAL A 63 -2.66 11.25 -3.66
CA VAL A 63 -2.53 12.35 -2.68
C VAL A 63 -1.09 12.50 -2.19
N PHE A 64 -0.41 11.41 -1.85
CA PHE A 64 0.98 11.47 -1.40
C PHE A 64 1.92 11.92 -2.52
N ARG A 65 1.74 11.43 -3.75
CA ARG A 65 2.49 11.89 -4.93
C ARG A 65 2.34 13.39 -5.17
N TYR A 66 1.17 13.95 -4.91
CA TYR A 66 0.96 15.40 -4.96
C TYR A 66 1.73 16.08 -3.81
N ASN A 67 1.52 15.65 -2.57
CA ASN A 67 2.13 16.26 -1.40
C ASN A 67 3.67 16.29 -1.46
N VAL A 68 4.32 15.20 -1.87
CA VAL A 68 5.79 15.14 -1.97
C VAL A 68 6.37 16.04 -3.06
N LYS A 69 5.54 16.54 -3.99
CA LYS A 69 5.95 17.50 -5.02
C LYS A 69 5.72 18.96 -4.61
N THR A 70 4.85 19.20 -3.63
CA THR A 70 4.39 20.54 -3.26
C THR A 70 4.85 20.99 -1.88
N LEU A 71 5.39 20.07 -1.07
CA LEU A 71 6.06 20.33 0.19
C LEU A 71 7.57 20.44 -0.03
#